data_AF-A0A377IDK4-F1
#
_entry.id   AF-A0A377IDK4-F1
#
_cell.length_a   1.000
_cell.length_b   1.000
_cell.length_c   1.000
_cell.angle_alpha   90.00
_cell.angle_beta   90.00
_cell.angle_gamma   90.00
#
_symmetry.space_group_name_H-M   'P 1'
#
loop_
_entity.id
_entity.type
_entity.pdbx_description
1 polymer ?
#
loop_
_entity_poly.entity_id
_entity_poly.type
_entity_poly.pdbx_seq_one_letter_code
_entity_poly.pdbx_strand_id
1 'polypeptide(L)'
;MLYQQKTLVITAPSDNAKQKIFLGYDWSNRKGAEGIQIQTAGGKLYNDQDRFASNTLAACVREMFTENNASIGEEQKEYATILNTVDMLDFSNINFNYAIRTSMQKKVEVVSKYPLVRLGEVAEIISGQSPESRYYNELGEGLLFYQGKKDFGFIYLEKINIYTSSITKRSTKDDILMSVRAPVGDVNINPFDEICIGRGLAAIRPKLDVIKQRYLFAFIQGNKDLFQGKQGMAFSSISRSELENQKIPLPSLEIQQQIVTECEKINEEYENSRMKIEEYRAKIAKIFNELEIVRGGVKRFKINELSNILMCRRVMKHQTNSVSGVPFYKIGTFGSKANAFISLELYEEYKEKYPYPKKGQVLISAAGTLGKTVIFDGKPAYFQDSNIVWLDSNENIINNLFLYYALQTVDWKKYSTEGSVIPRIYNNNLGNVEIPVPDLATQEKIISEVSEIEAKIAELQTQMADTEAKKKAILNQYLL
;
A
#
# COMPACT_ATOMS: atom_id res chain seq x y z
N MET A 1 -27.20 -2.45 -35.90
CA MET A 1 -26.13 -1.57 -36.44
C MET A 1 -24.98 -1.36 -35.45
N LEU A 2 -25.22 -1.27 -34.13
CA LEU A 2 -24.17 -0.94 -33.14
C LEU A 2 -23.20 -2.09 -32.75
N TYR A 3 -23.54 -3.34 -33.04
CA TYR A 3 -22.80 -4.51 -32.51
C TYR A 3 -21.34 -4.62 -33.02
N GLN A 4 -21.04 -4.00 -34.16
CA GLN A 4 -19.69 -3.99 -34.76
C GLN A 4 -19.03 -2.61 -34.69
N GLN A 5 -19.71 -1.61 -34.12
CA GLN A 5 -19.17 -0.26 -34.04
C GLN A 5 -18.20 -0.16 -32.88
N LYS A 6 -17.00 0.35 -33.17
CA LYS A 6 -15.97 0.68 -32.18
C LYS A 6 -15.94 2.17 -31.96
N THR A 7 -15.55 2.59 -30.76
CA THR A 7 -15.44 3.99 -30.37
C THR A 7 -14.12 4.21 -29.67
N LEU A 8 -13.35 5.18 -30.17
CA LEU A 8 -12.13 5.64 -29.53
C LEU A 8 -12.52 6.61 -28.42
N VAL A 9 -12.10 6.32 -27.19
CA VAL A 9 -12.22 7.22 -26.05
C VAL A 9 -10.84 7.76 -25.72
N ILE A 10 -10.72 9.09 -25.71
CA ILE A 10 -9.53 9.79 -25.19
C ILE A 10 -9.87 10.33 -23.81
N THR A 11 -9.11 9.90 -22.81
CA THR A 11 -9.30 10.28 -21.41
C THR A 11 -8.15 11.15 -20.96
N ALA A 12 -8.45 12.40 -20.62
CA ALA A 12 -7.49 13.27 -19.95
C ALA A 12 -7.28 12.77 -18.49
N PRO A 13 -6.06 12.84 -17.96
CA PRO A 13 -5.81 12.54 -16.54
C PRO A 13 -6.65 13.41 -15.62
N SER A 14 -7.00 12.91 -14.44
CA SER A 14 -7.65 13.72 -13.39
C SER A 14 -6.66 14.51 -12.55
N ASP A 15 -5.39 14.10 -12.53
CA ASP A 15 -4.33 14.78 -11.80
C ASP A 15 -3.87 16.04 -12.53
N ASN A 16 -3.83 17.17 -11.83
CA ASN A 16 -3.48 18.47 -12.40
C ASN A 16 -2.08 18.50 -13.04
N ALA A 17 -1.09 17.79 -12.49
CA ALA A 17 0.25 17.76 -13.06
C ALA A 17 0.27 16.93 -14.35
N LYS A 18 -0.38 15.77 -14.35
CA LYS A 18 -0.54 14.95 -15.55
C LYS A 18 -1.37 15.66 -16.65
N GLN A 19 -2.37 16.45 -16.28
CA GLN A 19 -3.13 17.26 -17.24
C GLN A 19 -2.25 18.28 -17.97
N LYS A 20 -1.32 18.93 -17.26
CA LYS A 20 -0.38 19.88 -17.87
C LYS A 20 0.52 19.21 -18.92
N ILE A 21 1.00 18.01 -18.63
CA ILE A 21 1.79 17.20 -19.58
C ILE A 21 0.93 16.80 -20.78
N PHE A 22 -0.29 16.31 -20.51
CA PHE A 22 -1.24 15.88 -21.53
C PHE A 22 -1.60 17.01 -22.51
N LEU A 23 -1.91 18.20 -21.97
CA LEU A 23 -2.30 19.38 -22.76
C LEU A 23 -1.10 20.14 -23.34
N GLY A 24 0.07 20.04 -22.71
CA GLY A 24 1.27 20.76 -23.12
C GLY A 24 1.35 22.21 -22.65
N TYR A 25 0.42 22.66 -21.80
CA TYR A 25 0.41 24.01 -21.26
C TYR A 25 -0.09 24.06 -19.82
N ASP A 26 0.17 25.17 -19.15
CA ASP A 26 -0.33 25.50 -17.81
C ASP A 26 -1.09 26.83 -17.82
N TRP A 27 -1.92 27.06 -16.81
CA TRP A 27 -2.59 28.35 -16.60
C TRP A 27 -1.94 29.11 -15.46
N SER A 28 -1.33 30.26 -15.77
CA SER A 28 -0.70 31.13 -14.77
C SER A 28 -1.68 32.21 -14.30
N ASN A 29 -1.76 32.39 -12.98
CA ASN A 29 -2.47 33.51 -12.35
C ASN A 29 -1.50 34.57 -11.80
N ARG A 30 -0.21 34.50 -12.17
CA ARG A 30 0.80 35.45 -11.68
C ARG A 30 0.61 36.80 -12.38
N LYS A 31 0.52 37.87 -11.58
CA LYS A 31 0.35 39.24 -12.09
C LYS A 31 1.48 39.61 -13.06
N GLY A 32 1.16 39.97 -14.30
CA GLY A 32 2.10 40.25 -15.39
C GLY A 32 2.54 39.05 -16.22
N ALA A 33 1.99 37.86 -15.95
CA ALA A 33 2.18 36.64 -16.74
C ALA A 33 0.91 35.77 -16.69
N GLU A 34 -0.27 36.40 -16.70
CA GLU A 34 -1.55 35.71 -16.63
C GLU A 34 -1.87 34.95 -17.93
N GLY A 35 -2.54 33.81 -17.82
CA GLY A 35 -3.05 33.03 -18.95
C GLY A 35 -2.20 31.81 -19.29
N ILE A 36 -2.39 31.30 -20.51
CA ILE A 36 -1.80 30.06 -21.01
C ILE A 36 -0.28 30.20 -21.16
N GLN A 37 0.45 29.34 -20.46
CA GLN A 37 1.90 29.20 -20.55
C GLN A 37 2.20 27.87 -21.23
N ILE A 38 2.60 27.91 -22.50
CA ILE A 38 2.94 26.70 -23.27
C ILE A 38 4.25 26.14 -22.71
N GLN A 39 4.21 24.89 -22.25
CA GLN A 39 5.36 24.14 -21.76
C GLN A 39 5.93 23.24 -22.87
N THR A 40 5.04 22.59 -23.62
CA THR A 40 5.36 21.70 -24.73
C THR A 40 4.22 21.78 -25.72
N ALA A 41 4.41 22.48 -26.84
CA ALA A 41 3.34 22.68 -27.82
C ALA A 41 2.74 21.34 -28.26
N GLY A 42 1.41 21.25 -28.23
CA GLY A 42 0.66 20.03 -28.58
C GLY A 42 0.63 18.91 -27.53
N GLY A 43 1.50 18.96 -26.52
CA GLY A 43 1.49 18.01 -25.39
C GLY A 43 1.54 16.55 -25.85
N LYS A 44 0.54 15.76 -25.44
CA LYS A 44 0.32 14.38 -25.92
C LYS A 44 -0.75 14.29 -27.02
N LEU A 45 -1.44 15.39 -27.31
CA LEU A 45 -2.55 15.42 -28.26
C LEU A 45 -2.05 15.40 -29.70
N TYR A 46 -1.10 16.26 -30.05
CA TYR A 46 -0.55 16.37 -31.40
C TYR A 46 0.91 16.85 -31.35
N ASN A 47 1.62 16.68 -32.47
CA ASN A 47 2.96 17.24 -32.66
C ASN A 47 2.82 18.54 -33.47
N ASP A 48 3.37 19.64 -32.94
CA ASP A 48 3.24 20.98 -33.52
C ASP A 48 4.12 21.19 -34.76
N GLN A 49 5.22 20.44 -34.86
CA GLN A 49 6.13 20.44 -36.01
C GLN A 49 5.68 19.47 -37.11
N ASP A 50 4.98 18.39 -36.74
CA ASP A 50 4.43 17.40 -37.68
C ASP A 50 3.00 17.02 -37.32
N ARG A 51 2.04 17.59 -38.06
CA ARG A 51 0.60 17.30 -37.86
C ARG A 51 0.22 15.84 -38.13
N PHE A 52 1.03 15.11 -38.89
CA PHE A 52 0.75 13.73 -39.29
C PHE A 52 1.50 12.69 -38.44
N ALA A 53 2.29 13.12 -37.45
CA ALA A 53 3.01 12.26 -36.53
C ALA A 53 2.11 11.13 -35.97
N SER A 54 2.52 9.88 -36.22
CA SER A 54 1.75 8.67 -35.90
C SER A 54 1.75 8.32 -34.40
N ASN A 55 2.71 8.85 -33.64
CA ASN A 55 2.80 8.62 -32.19
C ASN A 55 1.89 9.55 -31.35
N THR A 56 0.95 10.26 -31.96
CA THR A 56 0.08 11.23 -31.29
C THR A 56 -1.34 10.70 -31.10
N LEU A 57 -2.08 11.26 -30.14
CA LEU A 57 -3.51 10.93 -29.98
C LEU A 57 -4.35 11.42 -31.17
N ALA A 58 -3.95 12.53 -31.80
CA ALA A 58 -4.57 13.02 -33.03
C ALA A 58 -4.46 12.00 -34.17
N ALA A 59 -3.36 11.22 -34.25
CA ALA A 59 -3.26 10.12 -35.21
C ALA A 59 -4.32 9.05 -34.95
N CYS A 60 -4.47 8.59 -33.70
CA CYS A 60 -5.52 7.63 -33.34
C CYS A 60 -6.92 8.17 -33.69
N VAL A 61 -7.19 9.46 -33.45
CA VAL A 61 -8.48 10.08 -33.82
C VAL A 61 -8.68 10.04 -35.33
N ARG A 62 -7.68 10.47 -36.11
CA ARG A 62 -7.77 10.45 -37.58
C ARG A 62 -8.03 9.04 -38.09
N GLU A 63 -7.25 8.06 -37.66
CA GLU A 63 -7.40 6.64 -38.06
C GLU A 63 -8.80 6.13 -37.72
N MET A 64 -9.31 6.42 -36.51
CA MET A 64 -10.67 6.02 -36.15
C MET A 64 -11.73 6.66 -37.06
N PHE A 65 -11.55 7.92 -37.47
CA PHE A 65 -12.47 8.59 -38.39
C PHE A 65 -12.37 8.10 -39.84
N THR A 66 -11.17 7.75 -40.32
CA THR A 66 -10.95 7.38 -41.73
C THR A 66 -11.08 5.89 -42.00
N GLU A 67 -10.59 5.06 -41.08
CA GLU A 67 -10.47 3.60 -41.25
C GLU A 67 -11.45 2.83 -40.35
N ASN A 68 -12.20 3.54 -39.48
CA ASN A 68 -13.07 2.94 -38.47
C ASN A 68 -12.32 1.96 -37.54
N ASN A 69 -11.01 2.16 -37.42
CA ASN A 69 -10.10 1.39 -36.60
C ASN A 69 -8.88 2.26 -36.30
N ALA A 70 -8.43 2.31 -35.06
CA ALA A 70 -7.25 3.07 -34.67
C ALA A 70 -6.19 2.14 -34.08
N SER A 71 -4.94 2.35 -34.47
CA SER A 71 -3.80 1.70 -33.83
C SER A 71 -3.39 2.50 -32.60
N ILE A 72 -3.38 1.85 -31.44
CA ILE A 72 -2.94 2.47 -30.18
C ILE A 72 -1.54 1.94 -29.85
N GLY A 73 -0.52 2.76 -30.11
CA GLY A 73 0.86 2.48 -29.71
C GLY A 73 1.10 2.65 -28.21
N GLU A 74 2.27 2.22 -27.73
CA GLU A 74 2.62 2.24 -26.29
C GLU A 74 2.49 3.63 -25.65
N GLU A 75 2.84 4.70 -26.35
CA GLU A 75 2.74 6.07 -25.83
C GLU A 75 1.29 6.56 -25.70
N GLN A 76 0.38 6.05 -26.53
CA GLN A 76 -1.03 6.45 -26.54
C GLN A 76 -1.89 5.62 -25.59
N LYS A 77 -1.46 4.40 -25.22
CA LYS A 77 -2.23 3.46 -24.36
C LYS A 77 -2.62 4.04 -23.00
N GLU A 78 -1.86 5.00 -22.46
CA GLU A 78 -2.21 5.66 -21.19
C GLU A 78 -3.49 6.52 -21.32
N TYR A 79 -3.77 7.07 -22.50
CA TYR A 79 -4.82 8.09 -22.70
C TYR A 79 -5.90 7.67 -23.70
N ALA A 80 -5.66 6.66 -24.53
CA ALA A 80 -6.58 6.19 -25.55
C ALA A 80 -7.05 4.76 -25.26
N THR A 81 -8.33 4.48 -25.48
CA THR A 81 -8.90 3.13 -25.40
C THR A 81 -9.96 2.97 -26.47
N ILE A 82 -10.05 1.78 -27.07
CA ILE A 82 -11.12 1.44 -28.00
C ILE A 82 -12.14 0.57 -27.26
N LEU A 83 -13.40 0.97 -27.29
CA LEU A 83 -14.54 0.26 -26.70
C LEU A 83 -15.52 -0.12 -27.81
N ASN A 84 -16.30 -1.19 -27.62
CA ASN A 84 -17.47 -1.39 -28.49
C ASN A 84 -18.56 -0.42 -28.08
N THR A 85 -19.20 0.24 -29.04
CA THR A 85 -20.24 1.23 -28.75
C THR A 85 -21.41 0.63 -27.96
N VAL A 86 -21.69 -0.67 -28.15
CA VAL A 86 -22.71 -1.39 -27.37
C VAL A 86 -22.38 -1.46 -25.87
N ASP A 87 -21.10 -1.55 -25.49
CA ASP A 87 -20.67 -1.62 -24.09
C ASP A 87 -20.73 -0.25 -23.40
N MET A 88 -20.85 0.82 -24.19
CA MET A 88 -20.95 2.21 -23.74
C MET A 88 -22.41 2.63 -23.45
N LEU A 89 -23.39 1.79 -23.80
CA LEU A 89 -24.82 2.07 -23.66
C LEU A 89 -25.46 1.17 -22.59
N ASP A 90 -26.46 1.69 -21.89
CA ASP A 90 -27.19 0.95 -20.86
C ASP A 90 -28.54 0.46 -21.37
N PHE A 91 -28.63 -0.84 -21.67
CA PHE A 91 -29.86 -1.51 -22.13
C PHE A 91 -30.69 -2.12 -20.99
N SER A 92 -30.32 -1.91 -19.72
CA SER A 92 -31.01 -2.53 -18.58
C SER A 92 -32.30 -1.81 -18.16
N ASN A 93 -32.49 -0.56 -18.59
CA ASN A 93 -33.68 0.23 -18.28
C ASN A 93 -34.75 0.08 -19.35
N ILE A 94 -36.02 0.03 -18.92
CA ILE A 94 -37.20 0.02 -19.81
C ILE A 94 -37.26 1.31 -20.63
N ASN A 95 -36.82 2.44 -20.04
CA ASN A 95 -36.66 3.71 -20.73
C ASN A 95 -35.23 3.87 -21.22
N PHE A 96 -35.06 4.27 -22.48
CA PHE A 96 -33.74 4.50 -23.05
C PHE A 96 -33.06 5.70 -22.38
N ASN A 97 -31.87 5.46 -21.81
CA ASN A 97 -31.04 6.50 -21.22
C ASN A 97 -29.98 6.95 -22.24
N TYR A 98 -29.91 8.26 -22.51
CA TYR A 98 -28.96 8.85 -23.43
C TYR A 98 -27.52 8.98 -22.89
N ALA A 99 -27.27 8.56 -21.64
CA ALA A 99 -25.95 8.59 -21.04
C ALA A 99 -25.00 7.56 -21.68
N ILE A 100 -23.89 8.04 -22.23
CA ILE A 100 -22.83 7.21 -22.81
C ILE A 100 -21.72 7.02 -21.76
N ARG A 101 -21.38 5.76 -21.47
CA ARG A 101 -20.30 5.39 -20.57
C ARG A 101 -18.99 5.32 -21.34
N THR A 102 -18.00 6.11 -20.94
CA THR A 102 -16.68 6.18 -21.58
C THR A 102 -15.63 5.30 -20.91
N SER A 103 -16.02 4.45 -19.96
CA SER A 103 -15.14 3.51 -19.26
C SER A 103 -15.66 2.07 -19.35
N MET A 104 -14.74 1.11 -19.43
CA MET A 104 -15.06 -0.32 -19.49
C MET A 104 -15.45 -0.81 -18.10
N GLN A 105 -16.74 -1.11 -17.88
CA GLN A 105 -17.13 -1.90 -16.72
C GLN A 105 -16.79 -3.35 -17.01
N LYS A 106 -15.75 -3.89 -16.36
CA LYS A 106 -15.59 -5.35 -16.27
C LYS A 106 -16.84 -5.89 -15.57
N LYS A 107 -17.78 -6.45 -16.32
CA LYS A 107 -18.81 -7.33 -15.74
C LYS A 107 -18.10 -8.60 -15.31
N VAL A 108 -17.67 -8.64 -14.05
CA VAL A 108 -17.27 -9.90 -13.42
C VAL A 108 -18.56 -10.62 -13.08
N GLU A 109 -19.00 -11.51 -13.95
CA GLU A 109 -20.16 -12.37 -13.67
C GLU A 109 -19.74 -13.51 -12.75
N VAL A 110 -20.54 -13.73 -11.70
CA VAL A 110 -20.34 -14.85 -10.79
C VAL A 110 -20.84 -16.12 -11.48
N VAL A 111 -19.92 -16.96 -11.93
CA VAL A 111 -20.25 -18.33 -12.37
C VAL A 111 -20.39 -19.19 -11.11
N SER A 112 -21.43 -20.02 -11.05
CA SER A 112 -21.68 -20.90 -9.91
C SER A 112 -22.58 -22.07 -10.30
N LYS A 113 -22.31 -23.27 -9.78
CA LYS A 113 -23.21 -24.43 -9.89
C LYS A 113 -24.40 -24.41 -8.91
N TYR A 114 -24.39 -23.46 -7.96
CA TYR A 114 -25.47 -23.23 -7.00
C TYR A 114 -26.26 -21.95 -7.32
N PRO A 115 -27.51 -21.84 -6.82
CA PRO A 115 -28.33 -20.65 -6.98
C PRO A 115 -27.63 -19.38 -6.50
N LEU A 116 -27.78 -18.31 -7.27
CA LEU A 116 -27.32 -16.97 -6.90
C LEU A 116 -28.44 -16.22 -6.19
N VAL A 117 -28.14 -15.72 -4.99
CA VAL A 117 -29.05 -14.90 -4.17
C VAL A 117 -28.47 -13.50 -3.99
N ARG A 118 -29.31 -12.51 -3.68
CA ARG A 118 -28.82 -11.18 -3.35
C ARG A 118 -28.27 -11.18 -1.93
N LEU A 119 -27.16 -10.48 -1.68
CA LEU A 119 -26.56 -10.42 -0.35
C LEU A 119 -27.54 -9.88 0.69
N GLY A 120 -28.39 -8.89 0.33
CA GLY A 120 -29.42 -8.34 1.22
C GLY A 120 -30.54 -9.34 1.59
N GLU A 121 -30.69 -10.45 0.85
CA GLU A 121 -31.65 -11.51 1.19
C GLU A 121 -31.13 -12.37 2.35
N VAL A 122 -29.80 -12.54 2.45
CA VAL A 122 -29.14 -13.45 3.40
C VAL A 122 -28.34 -12.73 4.50
N ALA A 123 -28.21 -11.41 4.44
CA ALA A 123 -27.53 -10.60 5.44
C ALA A 123 -28.16 -9.21 5.58
N GLU A 124 -28.14 -8.65 6.78
CA GLU A 124 -28.46 -7.25 7.04
C GLU A 124 -27.22 -6.38 6.80
N ILE A 125 -27.36 -5.31 6.02
CA ILE A 125 -26.29 -4.35 5.74
C ILE A 125 -26.48 -3.06 6.53
N ILE A 126 -25.52 -2.72 7.37
CA ILE A 126 -25.52 -1.54 8.23
C ILE A 126 -24.40 -0.60 7.78
N SER A 127 -24.74 0.45 7.05
CA SER A 127 -23.77 1.46 6.62
C SER A 127 -23.33 2.32 7.80
N GLY A 128 -22.02 2.45 7.98
CA GLY A 128 -21.45 3.27 9.05
C GLY A 128 -21.67 4.76 8.85
N GLN A 129 -21.57 5.50 9.94
CA GLN A 129 -21.74 6.95 9.99
C GLN A 129 -20.78 7.51 11.02
N SER A 130 -19.94 8.47 10.65
CA SER A 130 -18.96 9.05 11.58
C SER A 130 -19.69 10.00 12.53
N PRO A 131 -19.52 9.85 13.86
CA PRO A 131 -19.89 10.89 14.81
C PRO A 131 -19.02 12.14 14.59
N GLU A 132 -19.40 13.26 15.19
CA GLU A 132 -18.57 14.45 15.18
C GLU A 132 -17.29 14.24 15.99
N SER A 133 -16.16 14.75 15.49
CA SER A 133 -14.83 14.50 16.08
C SER A 133 -14.68 15.01 17.51
N ARG A 134 -15.47 16.00 17.92
CA ARG A 134 -15.50 16.50 19.32
C ARG A 134 -15.91 15.43 20.34
N TYR A 135 -16.53 14.34 19.90
CA TYR A 135 -16.93 13.23 20.77
C TYR A 135 -15.93 12.08 20.77
N TYR A 136 -14.80 12.21 20.06
CA TYR A 136 -13.76 11.18 20.04
C TYR A 136 -12.90 11.35 21.29
N ASN A 137 -12.50 10.24 21.90
CA ASN A 137 -11.66 10.25 23.09
C ASN A 137 -10.78 9.00 23.17
N GLU A 138 -9.73 9.08 23.97
CA GLU A 138 -8.84 7.95 24.30
C GLU A 138 -9.03 7.50 25.77
N LEU A 139 -10.01 8.08 26.48
CA LEU A 139 -10.29 7.83 27.90
C LEU A 139 -11.16 6.60 28.12
N GLY A 140 -11.68 5.98 27.05
CA GLY A 140 -12.57 4.82 27.13
C GLY A 140 -14.04 5.18 27.28
N GLU A 141 -14.43 6.44 27.05
CA GLU A 141 -15.83 6.87 27.19
C GLU A 141 -16.65 6.49 25.94
N GLY A 142 -17.70 5.69 26.16
CA GLY A 142 -18.60 5.22 25.09
C GLY A 142 -18.10 3.94 24.43
N LEU A 143 -18.26 3.84 23.09
CA LEU A 143 -17.86 2.65 22.34
C LEU A 143 -16.56 2.85 21.57
N LEU A 144 -15.81 1.77 21.35
CA LEU A 144 -14.69 1.75 20.40
C LEU A 144 -15.16 2.24 19.02
N PHE A 145 -14.37 3.07 18.37
CA PHE A 145 -14.75 3.72 17.12
C PHE A 145 -13.80 3.38 15.96
N TYR A 146 -14.32 2.62 14.99
CA TYR A 146 -13.58 2.20 13.79
C TYR A 146 -14.07 2.96 12.56
N GLN A 147 -13.15 3.57 11.80
CA GLN A 147 -13.53 4.47 10.70
C GLN A 147 -13.17 3.93 9.30
N GLY A 148 -12.33 2.91 9.22
CA GLY A 148 -11.87 2.32 7.96
C GLY A 148 -10.97 1.12 8.21
N LYS A 149 -10.37 0.58 7.15
CA LYS A 149 -9.62 -0.68 7.20
C LYS A 149 -8.27 -0.64 7.93
N LYS A 150 -7.82 0.54 8.40
CA LYS A 150 -6.48 0.72 8.98
C LYS A 150 -6.23 -0.17 10.20
N ASP A 151 -7.30 -0.56 10.90
CA ASP A 151 -7.27 -1.34 12.15
C ASP A 151 -7.72 -2.80 11.91
N PHE A 152 -7.78 -3.24 10.64
CA PHE A 152 -8.10 -4.62 10.30
C PHE A 152 -6.87 -5.50 10.52
N GLY A 153 -6.97 -6.48 11.42
CA GLY A 153 -6.04 -7.61 11.51
C GLY A 153 -6.29 -8.66 10.42
N PHE A 154 -5.70 -9.84 10.58
CA PHE A 154 -5.79 -10.93 9.60
C PHE A 154 -7.22 -11.46 9.39
N ILE A 155 -7.96 -11.67 10.49
CA ILE A 155 -9.37 -12.09 10.47
C ILE A 155 -10.22 -11.18 11.34
N TYR A 156 -9.70 -10.78 12.50
CA TYR A 156 -10.39 -10.02 13.53
C TYR A 156 -9.84 -8.60 13.66
N LEU A 157 -10.67 -7.68 14.15
CA LEU A 157 -10.26 -6.31 14.38
C LEU A 157 -9.20 -6.28 15.47
N GLU A 158 -8.18 -5.46 15.27
CA GLU A 158 -7.23 -5.17 16.33
C GLU A 158 -7.87 -4.18 17.31
N LYS A 159 -7.59 -4.36 18.61
CA LYS A 159 -8.06 -3.44 19.64
C LYS A 159 -7.31 -2.11 19.50
N ILE A 160 -8.07 -1.01 19.43
CA ILE A 160 -7.55 0.36 19.39
C ILE A 160 -7.98 1.13 20.64
N ASN A 161 -7.37 2.29 20.86
CA ASN A 161 -7.71 3.19 21.98
C ASN A 161 -8.48 4.44 21.51
N ILE A 162 -9.36 4.29 20.52
CA ILE A 162 -10.21 5.38 20.03
C ILE A 162 -11.65 5.03 20.33
N TYR A 163 -12.32 5.89 21.08
CA TYR A 163 -13.68 5.74 21.53
C TYR A 163 -14.54 6.92 21.07
N THR A 164 -15.86 6.74 21.10
CA THR A 164 -16.81 7.83 20.93
C THR A 164 -17.95 7.76 21.93
N SER A 165 -18.25 8.88 22.57
CA SER A 165 -19.40 9.05 23.45
C SER A 165 -20.71 9.30 22.69
N SER A 166 -20.64 9.57 21.38
CA SER A 166 -21.80 9.77 20.51
C SER A 166 -21.93 8.62 19.52
N ILE A 167 -22.80 7.66 19.81
CA ILE A 167 -22.92 6.42 19.02
C ILE A 167 -23.91 6.64 17.86
N THR A 168 -23.39 6.67 16.64
CA THR A 168 -24.17 6.89 15.41
C THR A 168 -24.64 5.60 14.75
N LYS A 169 -23.72 4.64 14.58
CA LYS A 169 -23.98 3.33 13.94
C LYS A 169 -23.21 2.25 14.66
N ARG A 170 -23.91 1.18 15.01
CA ARG A 170 -23.38 0.06 15.79
C ARG A 170 -23.06 -1.12 14.87
N SER A 171 -21.96 -1.78 15.18
CA SER A 171 -21.70 -3.16 14.78
C SER A 171 -21.58 -3.99 16.05
N THR A 172 -22.15 -5.19 16.02
CA THR A 172 -22.15 -6.13 17.14
C THR A 172 -21.12 -7.23 16.89
N LYS A 173 -20.82 -8.00 17.93
CA LYS A 173 -19.95 -9.17 17.82
C LYS A 173 -20.36 -10.05 16.63
N ASP A 174 -19.36 -10.57 15.94
CA ASP A 174 -19.49 -11.47 14.78
C ASP A 174 -20.07 -10.84 13.50
N ASP A 175 -20.38 -9.54 13.49
CA ASP A 175 -20.62 -8.85 12.22
C ASP A 175 -19.34 -8.85 11.36
N ILE A 176 -19.51 -9.03 10.05
CA ILE A 176 -18.43 -8.85 9.08
C ILE A 176 -18.37 -7.35 8.73
N LEU A 177 -17.23 -6.72 8.95
CA LEU A 177 -16.98 -5.36 8.53
C LEU A 177 -16.35 -5.35 7.14
N MET A 178 -16.84 -4.49 6.26
CA MET A 178 -16.28 -4.26 4.93
C MET A 178 -15.86 -2.81 4.76
N SER A 179 -14.67 -2.59 4.19
CA SER A 179 -14.25 -1.29 3.67
C SER A 179 -15.09 -0.90 2.46
N VAL A 180 -15.85 0.19 2.58
CA VAL A 180 -16.74 0.69 1.51
C VAL A 180 -16.18 1.92 0.78
N ARG A 181 -14.97 2.36 1.14
CA ARG A 181 -14.21 3.43 0.48
C ARG A 181 -12.82 2.90 0.11
N ALA A 182 -12.27 3.40 -0.99
CA ALA A 182 -11.03 2.90 -1.57
C ALA A 182 -9.89 2.65 -0.54
N PRO A 183 -9.25 1.46 -0.55
CA PRO A 183 -9.63 0.29 -1.36
C PRO A 183 -10.88 -0.40 -0.79
N VAL A 184 -11.83 -0.67 -1.69
CA VAL A 184 -13.11 -1.28 -1.37
C VAL A 184 -12.97 -2.81 -1.33
N GLY A 185 -13.72 -3.48 -0.47
CA GLY A 185 -13.87 -4.94 -0.45
C GLY A 185 -12.96 -5.68 0.54
N ASP A 186 -12.02 -4.99 1.19
CA ASP A 186 -11.31 -5.57 2.34
C ASP A 186 -12.31 -5.82 3.49
N VAL A 187 -12.21 -6.99 4.13
CA VAL A 187 -13.12 -7.43 5.19
C VAL A 187 -12.41 -7.87 6.46
N ASN A 188 -13.11 -7.77 7.58
CA ASN A 188 -12.67 -8.21 8.90
C ASN A 188 -13.90 -8.59 9.76
N ILE A 189 -13.75 -9.33 10.86
CA ILE A 189 -14.83 -9.71 11.79
C ILE A 189 -14.69 -8.88 13.08
N ASN A 190 -15.81 -8.34 13.56
CA ASN A 190 -15.86 -7.66 14.86
C ASN A 190 -15.80 -8.68 16.02
N PRO A 191 -14.73 -8.70 16.85
CA PRO A 191 -14.65 -9.60 18.00
C PRO A 191 -15.30 -9.04 19.27
N PHE A 192 -15.70 -7.77 19.28
CA PHE A 192 -16.22 -7.05 20.45
C PHE A 192 -17.74 -7.05 20.48
N ASP A 193 -18.32 -6.99 21.69
CA ASP A 193 -19.77 -7.02 21.88
C ASP A 193 -20.49 -5.92 21.08
N GLU A 194 -20.02 -4.68 21.18
CA GLU A 194 -20.48 -3.55 20.38
C GLU A 194 -19.34 -2.57 20.07
N ILE A 195 -19.36 -2.04 18.84
CA ILE A 195 -18.48 -0.94 18.40
C ILE A 195 -19.28 0.10 17.61
N CYS A 196 -18.78 1.32 17.55
CA CYS A 196 -19.26 2.35 16.64
C CYS A 196 -18.48 2.31 15.32
N ILE A 197 -19.17 2.36 14.18
CA ILE A 197 -18.54 2.32 12.85
C ILE A 197 -18.75 3.62 12.06
N GLY A 198 -17.68 4.13 11.47
CA GLY A 198 -17.67 5.35 10.66
C GLY A 198 -18.03 5.13 9.20
N ARG A 199 -18.16 6.23 8.44
CA ARG A 199 -18.61 6.22 7.01
C ARG A 199 -17.73 5.42 6.04
N GLY A 200 -16.53 5.01 6.45
CA GLY A 200 -15.65 4.17 5.63
C GLY A 200 -15.94 2.68 5.73
N LEU A 201 -16.83 2.26 6.63
CA LEU A 201 -17.16 0.86 6.89
C LEU A 201 -18.66 0.59 6.73
N ALA A 202 -18.99 -0.64 6.37
CA ALA A 202 -20.32 -1.22 6.56
C ALA A 202 -20.21 -2.52 7.35
N ALA A 203 -21.15 -2.77 8.27
CA ALA A 203 -21.31 -4.08 8.89
C ALA A 203 -22.28 -4.93 8.07
N ILE A 204 -21.95 -6.19 7.91
CA ILE A 204 -22.71 -7.22 7.20
C ILE A 204 -23.02 -8.30 8.23
N ARG A 205 -24.27 -8.34 8.66
CA ARG A 205 -24.75 -9.28 9.67
C ARG A 205 -25.43 -10.47 9.00
N PRO A 206 -24.81 -11.65 8.95
CA PRO A 206 -25.38 -12.81 8.28
C PRO A 206 -26.62 -13.34 9.03
N LYS A 207 -27.62 -13.80 8.27
CA LYS A 207 -28.73 -14.60 8.79
C LYS A 207 -28.25 -16.04 8.93
N LEU A 208 -27.85 -16.43 10.14
CA LEU A 208 -27.08 -17.66 10.40
C LEU A 208 -27.85 -18.95 10.08
N ASP A 209 -29.17 -18.89 10.00
CA ASP A 209 -30.06 -19.97 9.54
C ASP A 209 -29.93 -20.23 8.03
N VAL A 210 -29.44 -19.27 7.26
CA VAL A 210 -29.32 -19.34 5.80
C VAL A 210 -27.86 -19.38 5.35
N ILE A 211 -26.99 -18.58 5.98
CA ILE A 211 -25.60 -18.40 5.56
C ILE A 211 -24.64 -18.36 6.76
N LYS A 212 -23.60 -19.20 6.71
CA LYS A 212 -22.55 -19.21 7.73
C LYS A 212 -21.69 -17.97 7.61
N GLN A 213 -21.46 -17.29 8.74
CA GLN A 213 -20.61 -16.09 8.83
C GLN A 213 -19.24 -16.30 8.17
N ARG A 214 -18.52 -17.38 8.53
CA ARG A 214 -17.19 -17.66 7.98
C ARG A 214 -17.18 -17.98 6.48
N TYR A 215 -18.24 -18.60 5.97
CA TYR A 215 -18.38 -18.82 4.52
C TYR A 215 -18.56 -17.48 3.80
N LEU A 216 -19.47 -16.62 4.26
CA LEU A 216 -19.70 -15.30 3.69
C LEU A 216 -18.42 -14.45 3.73
N PHE A 217 -17.71 -14.47 4.87
CA PHE A 217 -16.42 -13.79 5.02
C PHE A 217 -15.40 -14.28 3.98
N ALA A 218 -15.21 -15.59 3.86
CA ALA A 218 -14.26 -16.17 2.91
C ALA A 218 -14.64 -15.84 1.47
N PHE A 219 -15.93 -15.93 1.12
CA PHE A 219 -16.43 -15.62 -0.22
C PHE A 219 -16.12 -14.17 -0.61
N ILE A 220 -16.38 -13.21 0.28
CA ILE A 220 -16.08 -11.80 0.03
C ILE A 220 -14.57 -11.59 -0.09
N GLN A 221 -13.77 -12.16 0.83
CA GLN A 221 -12.31 -12.04 0.83
C GLN A 221 -11.67 -12.61 -0.44
N GLY A 222 -12.15 -13.75 -0.94
CA GLY A 222 -11.65 -14.37 -2.17
C GLY A 222 -12.10 -13.66 -3.45
N ASN A 223 -13.16 -12.85 -3.38
CA ASN A 223 -13.79 -12.22 -4.52
C ASN A 223 -13.94 -10.70 -4.37
N LYS A 224 -12.94 -10.02 -3.78
CA LYS A 224 -12.95 -8.55 -3.56
C LYS A 224 -13.31 -7.75 -4.82
N ASP A 225 -12.93 -8.24 -6.00
CA ASP A 225 -13.24 -7.63 -7.29
C ASP A 225 -14.75 -7.52 -7.58
N LEU A 226 -15.57 -8.44 -7.05
CA LEU A 226 -17.03 -8.40 -7.16
C LEU A 226 -17.64 -7.25 -6.36
N PHE A 227 -16.94 -6.78 -5.33
CA PHE A 227 -17.43 -5.76 -4.40
C PHE A 227 -16.81 -4.38 -4.68
N GLN A 228 -16.12 -4.21 -5.81
CA GLN A 228 -15.62 -2.90 -6.24
C GLN A 228 -16.78 -2.04 -6.75
N GLY A 229 -16.94 -0.83 -6.20
CA GLY A 229 -17.92 0.14 -6.69
C GLY A 229 -17.59 0.63 -8.11
N LYS A 230 -18.58 1.24 -8.79
CA LYS A 230 -18.41 1.76 -10.17
C LYS A 230 -17.23 2.75 -10.27
N GLN A 231 -16.26 2.45 -11.14
CA GLN A 231 -15.13 3.33 -11.43
C GLN A 231 -15.62 4.62 -12.13
N GLY A 232 -15.25 5.81 -11.60
CA GLY A 232 -15.57 7.07 -12.27
C GLY A 232 -15.41 8.38 -11.48
N MET A 233 -15.32 8.35 -10.14
CA MET A 233 -14.98 9.54 -9.34
C MET A 233 -13.73 9.27 -8.50
N ALA A 234 -13.03 10.34 -8.10
CA ALA A 234 -11.71 10.32 -7.44
C ALA A 234 -11.58 9.42 -6.18
N PHE A 235 -12.67 8.79 -5.72
CA PHE A 235 -12.69 7.76 -4.69
C PHE A 235 -13.69 6.66 -5.10
N SER A 236 -13.23 5.45 -5.43
CA SER A 236 -14.13 4.31 -5.58
C SER A 236 -14.79 3.99 -4.23
N SER A 237 -16.12 3.88 -4.22
CA SER A 237 -16.90 3.51 -3.04
C SER A 237 -18.07 2.65 -3.47
N ILE A 238 -18.51 1.75 -2.60
CA ILE A 238 -19.69 0.90 -2.83
C ILE A 238 -20.83 1.36 -1.94
N SER A 239 -22.00 1.61 -2.53
CA SER A 239 -23.18 2.01 -1.80
C SER A 239 -23.85 0.80 -1.12
N ARG A 240 -24.69 1.07 -0.12
CA ARG A 240 -25.53 0.04 0.53
C ARG A 240 -26.36 -0.76 -0.48
N SER A 241 -27.01 -0.06 -1.41
CA SER A 241 -27.87 -0.69 -2.42
C SER A 241 -27.06 -1.57 -3.37
N GLU A 242 -25.84 -1.16 -3.75
CA GLU A 242 -24.95 -2.00 -4.55
C GLU A 242 -24.53 -3.26 -3.78
N LEU A 243 -24.18 -3.13 -2.48
CA LEU A 243 -23.89 -4.29 -1.64
C LEU A 243 -25.08 -5.23 -1.50
N GLU A 244 -26.26 -4.71 -1.19
CA GLU A 244 -27.47 -5.50 -1.02
C GLU A 244 -27.84 -6.27 -2.29
N ASN A 245 -27.62 -5.68 -3.48
CA ASN A 245 -27.92 -6.30 -4.77
C ASN A 245 -26.80 -7.18 -5.32
N GLN A 246 -25.64 -7.24 -4.68
CA GLN A 246 -24.55 -8.11 -5.11
C GLN A 246 -24.99 -9.57 -5.03
N LYS A 247 -24.83 -10.29 -6.14
CA LYS A 247 -25.19 -11.71 -6.21
C LYS A 247 -24.06 -12.58 -5.67
N ILE A 248 -24.42 -13.52 -4.81
CA ILE A 248 -23.50 -14.51 -4.23
C ILE A 248 -24.10 -15.91 -4.35
N PRO A 249 -23.27 -16.97 -4.48
CA PRO A 249 -23.75 -18.34 -4.51
C PRO A 249 -24.16 -18.81 -3.12
N LEU A 250 -25.30 -19.50 -3.05
CA LEU A 250 -25.86 -20.04 -1.82
C LEU A 250 -25.95 -21.57 -1.88
N PRO A 251 -24.84 -22.29 -1.63
CA PRO A 251 -24.88 -23.74 -1.43
C PRO A 251 -25.54 -24.09 -0.09
N SER A 252 -25.83 -25.38 0.14
CA SER A 252 -26.38 -25.84 1.42
C SER A 252 -25.43 -25.52 2.60
N LEU A 253 -25.97 -25.42 3.81
CA LEU A 253 -25.17 -25.16 5.02
C LEU A 253 -24.07 -26.20 5.25
N GLU A 254 -24.27 -27.44 4.78
CA GLU A 254 -23.27 -28.50 4.83
C GLU A 254 -22.06 -28.19 3.93
N ILE A 255 -22.30 -27.83 2.67
CA ILE A 255 -21.23 -27.41 1.75
C ILE A 255 -20.55 -26.14 2.23
N GLN A 256 -21.31 -25.17 2.76
CA GLN A 256 -20.73 -23.98 3.39
C GLN A 256 -19.78 -24.37 4.54
N GLN A 257 -20.12 -25.38 5.34
CA GLN A 257 -19.26 -25.87 6.42
C GLN A 257 -17.99 -26.54 5.90
N GLN A 258 -18.08 -27.32 4.81
CA GLN A 258 -16.91 -27.94 4.18
C GLN A 258 -15.91 -26.88 3.71
N ILE A 259 -16.40 -25.85 3.01
CA ILE A 259 -15.59 -24.70 2.57
C ILE A 259 -14.93 -24.01 3.77
N VAL A 260 -15.69 -23.75 4.83
CA VAL A 260 -15.18 -23.12 6.06
C VAL A 260 -14.06 -23.96 6.67
N THR A 261 -14.27 -25.27 6.78
CA THR A 261 -13.30 -26.20 7.39
C THR A 261 -11.99 -26.23 6.61
N GLU A 262 -12.03 -26.21 5.28
CA GLU A 262 -10.79 -26.13 4.48
C GLU A 262 -10.11 -24.76 4.56
N CYS A 263 -10.89 -23.67 4.55
CA CYS A 263 -10.35 -22.33 4.74
C CYS A 263 -9.71 -22.15 6.14
N GLU A 264 -10.25 -22.79 7.17
CA GLU A 264 -9.73 -22.77 8.53
C GLU A 264 -8.36 -23.43 8.64
N LYS A 265 -8.12 -24.54 7.94
CA LYS A 265 -6.78 -25.16 7.87
C LYS A 265 -5.72 -24.19 7.35
N ILE A 266 -6.04 -23.41 6.32
CA ILE A 266 -5.13 -22.37 5.80
C ILE A 266 -4.91 -21.27 6.85
N ASN A 267 -5.94 -20.88 7.60
CA ASN A 267 -5.79 -19.89 8.67
C ASN A 267 -4.87 -20.40 9.78
N GLU A 268 -4.98 -21.67 10.16
CA GLU A 268 -4.09 -22.30 11.14
C GLU A 268 -2.64 -22.32 10.65
N GLU A 269 -2.40 -22.67 9.38
CA GLU A 269 -1.06 -22.58 8.77
C GLU A 269 -0.49 -21.16 8.81
N TYR A 270 -1.33 -20.16 8.53
CA TYR A 270 -0.95 -18.74 8.57
C TYR A 270 -0.54 -18.31 9.99
N GLU A 271 -1.36 -18.59 11.00
CA GLU A 271 -1.06 -18.21 12.38
C GLU A 271 0.17 -18.96 12.92
N ASN A 272 0.33 -20.24 12.59
CA ASN A 272 1.54 -21.00 12.93
C ASN A 272 2.81 -20.37 12.32
N SER A 273 2.73 -19.97 11.05
CA SER A 273 3.84 -19.29 10.36
C SER A 273 4.15 -17.94 10.99
N ARG A 274 3.11 -17.16 11.31
CA ARG A 274 3.23 -15.87 12.01
C ARG A 274 3.91 -16.02 13.36
N MET A 275 3.49 -16.97 14.19
CA MET A 275 4.09 -17.24 15.50
C MET A 275 5.57 -17.61 15.36
N LYS A 276 5.91 -18.49 14.42
CA LYS A 276 7.31 -18.88 14.16
C LYS A 276 8.17 -17.69 13.71
N ILE A 277 7.65 -16.78 12.88
CA ILE A 277 8.38 -15.57 12.48
C ILE A 277 8.71 -14.72 13.71
N GLU A 278 7.76 -14.51 14.62
CA GLU A 278 8.00 -13.74 15.84
C GLU A 278 9.00 -14.44 16.78
N GLU A 279 8.93 -15.77 16.91
CA GLU A 279 9.94 -16.55 17.63
C GLU A 279 11.34 -16.40 17.02
N TYR A 280 11.45 -16.46 15.69
CA TYR A 280 12.72 -16.30 14.98
C TYR A 280 13.29 -14.88 15.14
N ARG A 281 12.46 -13.85 15.06
CA ARG A 281 12.86 -12.46 15.36
C ARG A 281 13.35 -12.30 16.79
N ALA A 282 12.64 -12.92 17.75
CA ALA A 282 13.07 -12.92 19.15
C ALA A 282 14.41 -13.66 19.34
N LYS A 283 14.67 -14.75 18.60
CA LYS A 283 15.98 -15.44 18.60
C LYS A 283 17.09 -14.53 18.08
N ILE A 284 16.88 -13.83 16.96
CA ILE A 284 17.85 -12.85 16.45
C ILE A 284 18.13 -11.78 17.51
N ALA A 285 17.10 -11.18 18.09
CA ALA A 285 17.26 -10.16 19.13
C ALA A 285 18.03 -10.71 20.35
N LYS A 286 17.75 -11.96 20.76
CA LYS A 286 18.42 -12.63 21.86
C LYS A 286 19.92 -12.82 21.60
N ILE A 287 20.33 -13.21 20.39
CA ILE A 287 21.76 -13.36 20.02
C ILE A 287 22.53 -12.07 20.32
N PHE A 288 21.98 -10.92 19.91
CA PHE A 288 22.65 -9.62 20.13
C PHE A 288 22.54 -9.13 21.59
N ASN A 289 21.44 -9.40 22.29
CA ASN A 289 21.31 -9.05 23.70
C ASN A 289 22.26 -9.88 24.59
N GLU A 290 22.51 -11.15 24.26
CA GLU A 290 23.44 -12.00 25.02
C GLU A 290 24.88 -11.52 24.90
N LEU A 291 25.27 -10.87 23.78
CA LEU A 291 26.58 -10.21 23.67
C LEU A 291 26.78 -9.12 24.74
N GLU A 292 25.70 -8.49 25.22
CA GLU A 292 25.77 -7.50 26.31
C GLU A 292 25.98 -8.14 27.69
N ILE A 293 25.65 -9.44 27.85
CA ILE A 293 25.62 -10.14 29.15
C ILE A 293 26.91 -10.96 29.38
N VAL A 294 27.75 -11.18 28.36
CA VAL A 294 28.98 -11.97 28.49
C VAL A 294 29.93 -11.36 29.52
N ARG A 295 29.98 -11.97 30.71
CA ARG A 295 30.98 -11.69 31.76
C ARG A 295 32.34 -12.19 31.26
N GLY A 296 33.13 -11.25 30.74
CA GLY A 296 34.39 -11.50 30.05
C GLY A 296 34.68 -10.46 28.96
N GLY A 297 33.63 -9.74 28.52
CA GLY A 297 33.72 -8.44 27.85
C GLY A 297 33.93 -8.52 26.35
N VAL A 298 32.85 -8.61 25.58
CA VAL A 298 32.88 -8.07 24.21
C VAL A 298 33.16 -6.58 24.33
N LYS A 299 34.26 -6.11 23.76
CA LYS A 299 34.64 -4.70 23.85
C LYS A 299 33.55 -3.85 23.20
N ARG A 300 33.11 -2.80 23.90
CA ARG A 300 32.23 -1.78 23.32
C ARG A 300 33.08 -0.76 22.59
N PHE A 301 32.57 -0.34 21.43
CA PHE A 301 33.16 0.73 20.64
C PHE A 301 32.09 1.77 20.38
N LYS A 302 32.49 3.04 20.41
CA LYS A 302 31.68 4.14 19.91
C LYS A 302 31.60 4.06 18.39
N ILE A 303 30.48 4.48 17.81
CA ILE A 303 30.33 4.53 16.35
C ILE A 303 31.44 5.35 15.69
N ASN A 304 31.88 6.46 16.27
CA ASN A 304 32.98 7.26 15.72
C ASN A 304 34.35 6.56 15.74
N GLU A 305 34.52 5.50 16.54
CA GLU A 305 35.74 4.67 16.52
C GLU A 305 35.70 3.63 15.39
N LEU A 306 34.51 3.36 14.83
CA LEU A 306 34.27 2.31 13.83
C LEU A 306 33.98 2.87 12.43
N SER A 307 33.32 4.03 12.36
CA SER A 307 32.68 4.53 11.15
C SER A 307 32.71 6.04 11.05
N ASN A 308 32.85 6.54 9.83
CA ASN A 308 32.56 7.94 9.51
C ASN A 308 31.05 8.10 9.27
N ILE A 309 30.44 9.10 9.90
CA ILE A 309 29.02 9.43 9.69
C ILE A 309 28.91 10.40 8.50
N LEU A 310 28.33 9.94 7.41
CA LEU A 310 28.20 10.71 6.17
C LEU A 310 26.72 10.92 5.81
N MET A 311 26.46 11.90 4.95
CA MET A 311 25.11 12.26 4.53
C MET A 311 25.11 12.81 3.10
N CYS A 312 23.96 12.71 2.42
CA CYS A 312 23.81 13.21 1.07
C CYS A 312 23.70 14.75 1.06
N ARG A 313 23.98 15.36 -0.09
CA ARG A 313 23.72 16.79 -0.29
C ARG A 313 22.21 17.04 -0.23
N ARG A 314 21.81 18.20 0.31
CA ARG A 314 20.40 18.61 0.34
C ARG A 314 19.84 18.80 -1.07
N VAL A 315 18.79 18.04 -1.37
CA VAL A 315 17.90 18.25 -2.51
C VAL A 315 16.75 19.17 -2.11
N MET A 316 16.52 20.23 -2.88
CA MET A 316 15.45 21.22 -2.64
C MET A 316 14.10 20.72 -3.16
N LYS A 317 13.00 21.22 -2.58
CA LYS A 317 11.64 20.79 -2.94
C LYS A 317 11.33 20.92 -4.44
N HIS A 318 11.79 22.00 -5.08
CA HIS A 318 11.57 22.24 -6.51
C HIS A 318 12.35 21.28 -7.42
N GLN A 319 13.36 20.57 -6.89
CA GLN A 319 14.13 19.55 -7.59
C GLN A 319 13.50 18.15 -7.46
N THR A 320 12.38 18.03 -6.74
CA THR A 320 11.69 16.75 -6.51
C THR A 320 10.32 16.73 -7.19
N ASN A 321 9.89 15.55 -7.62
CA ASN A 321 8.53 15.28 -8.11
C ASN A 321 7.96 14.02 -7.45
N SER A 322 6.67 13.74 -7.61
CA SER A 322 6.00 12.56 -7.00
C SER A 322 5.64 11.47 -8.01
N VAL A 323 6.20 11.55 -9.22
CA VAL A 323 5.75 10.75 -10.38
C VAL A 323 6.81 9.77 -10.83
N SER A 324 8.02 10.24 -11.17
CA SER A 324 9.03 9.42 -11.83
C SER A 324 10.45 9.98 -11.67
N GLY A 325 11.44 9.11 -11.92
CA GLY A 325 12.86 9.42 -11.79
C GLY A 325 13.55 8.49 -10.80
N VAL A 326 14.68 8.93 -10.27
CA VAL A 326 15.42 8.18 -9.25
C VAL A 326 14.70 8.33 -7.90
N PRO A 327 14.38 7.24 -7.19
CA PRO A 327 13.74 7.29 -5.88
C PRO A 327 14.47 8.22 -4.89
N PHE A 328 13.74 9.17 -4.31
CA PHE A 328 14.24 10.06 -3.26
C PHE A 328 13.55 9.76 -1.93
N TYR A 329 14.29 9.15 -1.00
CA TYR A 329 13.78 8.74 0.29
C TYR A 329 13.87 9.88 1.30
N LYS A 330 12.72 10.21 1.87
CA LYS A 330 12.57 11.11 3.01
C LYS A 330 12.33 10.27 4.27
N ILE A 331 12.42 10.87 5.45
CA ILE A 331 12.21 10.15 6.72
C ILE A 331 10.90 9.35 6.78
N GLY A 332 9.82 9.85 6.17
CA GLY A 332 8.53 9.16 6.13
C GLY A 332 8.44 7.99 5.14
N THR A 333 9.36 7.88 4.18
CA THR A 333 9.41 6.79 3.18
C THR A 333 10.65 5.93 3.28
N PHE A 334 11.57 6.25 4.19
CA PHE A 334 12.83 5.56 4.36
C PHE A 334 12.61 4.09 4.74
N GLY A 335 13.18 3.16 3.95
CA GLY A 335 12.95 1.72 4.10
C GLY A 335 11.52 1.27 3.73
N SER A 336 10.85 2.00 2.84
CA SER A 336 9.51 1.69 2.34
C SER A 336 9.39 2.12 0.87
N LYS A 337 8.19 2.09 0.27
CA LYS A 337 8.02 2.55 -1.11
C LYS A 337 8.25 4.06 -1.21
N ALA A 338 9.10 4.47 -2.15
CA ALA A 338 9.32 5.88 -2.43
C ALA A 338 8.05 6.56 -2.96
N ASN A 339 7.85 7.82 -2.56
CA ASN A 339 6.76 8.68 -3.05
C ASN A 339 7.28 10.03 -3.59
N ALA A 340 8.60 10.18 -3.66
CA ALA A 340 9.28 11.34 -4.20
C ALA A 340 10.47 10.87 -5.05
N PHE A 341 10.80 11.65 -6.07
CA PHE A 341 11.79 11.30 -7.08
C PHE A 341 12.59 12.54 -7.48
N ILE A 342 13.82 12.33 -7.92
CA ILE A 342 14.69 13.35 -8.54
C ILE A 342 15.03 12.94 -9.98
N SER A 343 15.45 13.90 -10.80
CA SER A 343 15.87 13.59 -12.16
C SER A 343 17.16 12.77 -12.17
N LEU A 344 17.39 12.01 -13.23
CA LEU A 344 18.59 11.20 -13.38
C LEU A 344 19.84 12.08 -13.46
N GLU A 345 19.75 13.22 -14.13
CA GLU A 345 20.84 14.18 -14.27
C GLU A 345 21.27 14.72 -12.91
N LEU A 346 20.31 15.12 -12.07
CA LEU A 346 20.61 15.62 -10.73
C LEU A 346 21.23 14.54 -9.84
N TYR A 347 20.71 13.31 -9.94
CA TYR A 347 21.25 12.17 -9.21
C TYR A 347 22.72 11.90 -9.58
N GLU A 348 23.03 11.78 -10.87
CA GLU A 348 24.41 11.52 -11.32
C GLU A 348 25.34 12.68 -10.96
N GLU A 349 24.90 13.94 -11.16
CA GLU A 349 25.68 15.12 -10.75
C GLU A 349 26.01 15.09 -9.25
N TYR A 350 25.02 14.79 -8.40
CA TYR A 350 25.21 14.83 -6.96
C TYR A 350 26.01 13.64 -6.45
N LYS A 351 25.84 12.47 -7.07
CA LYS A 351 26.62 11.28 -6.76
C LYS A 351 28.08 11.44 -7.13
N GLU A 352 28.39 12.16 -8.22
CA GLU A 352 29.76 12.45 -8.64
C GLU A 352 30.43 13.50 -7.74
N LYS A 353 29.71 14.57 -7.39
CA LYS A 353 30.28 15.72 -6.66
C LYS A 353 30.32 15.56 -5.13
N TYR A 354 29.48 14.72 -4.56
CA TYR A 354 29.31 14.60 -3.11
C TYR A 354 29.43 13.15 -2.64
N PRO A 355 29.72 12.91 -1.35
CA PRO A 355 29.69 11.56 -0.80
C PRO A 355 28.37 10.85 -1.07
N TYR A 356 28.46 9.56 -1.38
CA TYR A 356 27.33 8.71 -1.71
C TYR A 356 27.57 7.29 -1.17
N PRO A 357 26.55 6.61 -0.62
CA PRO A 357 26.73 5.30 0.00
C PRO A 357 27.13 4.23 -1.01
N LYS A 358 27.93 3.26 -0.55
CA LYS A 358 28.30 2.05 -1.29
C LYS A 358 27.37 0.90 -0.92
N LYS A 359 27.16 -0.02 -1.86
CA LYS A 359 26.36 -1.23 -1.61
C LYS A 359 26.86 -1.93 -0.34
N GLY A 360 25.95 -2.31 0.54
CA GLY A 360 26.24 -2.97 1.81
C GLY A 360 26.38 -2.02 3.00
N GLN A 361 26.53 -0.70 2.79
CA GLN A 361 26.62 0.26 3.90
C GLN A 361 25.28 0.45 4.61
N VAL A 362 25.36 0.73 5.91
CA VAL A 362 24.18 0.88 6.77
C VAL A 362 23.73 2.34 6.81
N LEU A 363 22.52 2.61 6.30
CA LEU A 363 21.84 3.89 6.45
C LEU A 363 21.00 3.91 7.73
N ILE A 364 20.87 5.08 8.34
CA ILE A 364 20.17 5.32 9.61
C ILE A 364 19.31 6.57 9.52
N SER A 365 18.08 6.52 10.00
CA SER A 365 17.26 7.73 10.20
C SER A 365 17.68 8.49 11.46
N ALA A 366 18.09 9.74 11.25
CA ALA A 366 18.49 10.66 12.31
C ALA A 366 17.34 11.58 12.79
N ALA A 367 16.18 11.55 12.12
CA ALA A 367 15.00 12.33 12.47
C ALA A 367 13.70 11.57 12.17
N GLY A 368 12.62 11.89 12.89
CA GLY A 368 11.34 11.19 12.74
C GLY A 368 11.34 9.86 13.49
N THR A 369 11.20 8.73 12.80
CA THR A 369 11.41 7.40 13.40
C THR A 369 12.89 7.20 13.64
N LEU A 370 13.37 7.51 14.84
CA LEU A 370 14.79 7.47 15.16
C LEU A 370 15.37 6.06 15.06
N GLY A 371 16.57 5.96 14.47
CA GLY A 371 17.37 4.74 14.51
C GLY A 371 16.88 3.60 13.61
N LYS A 372 15.93 3.87 12.71
CA LYS A 372 15.58 2.90 11.67
C LYS A 372 16.81 2.68 10.80
N THR A 373 17.18 1.41 10.58
CA THR A 373 18.34 1.03 9.77
C THR A 373 17.92 0.42 8.45
N VAL A 374 18.71 0.66 7.39
CA VAL A 374 18.52 0.05 6.06
C VAL A 374 19.89 -0.24 5.47
N ILE A 375 20.09 -1.44 4.92
CA ILE A 375 21.29 -1.77 4.15
C ILE A 375 21.13 -1.24 2.73
N PHE A 376 22.11 -0.48 2.24
CA PHE A 376 22.06 0.02 0.88
C PHE A 376 22.21 -1.13 -0.14
N ASP A 377 21.21 -1.35 -0.98
CA ASP A 377 21.21 -2.43 -1.97
C ASP A 377 22.06 -2.11 -3.23
N GLY A 378 22.53 -0.87 -3.36
CA GLY A 378 23.32 -0.38 -4.48
C GLY A 378 22.49 0.09 -5.67
N LYS A 379 21.15 -0.01 -5.63
CA LYS A 379 20.30 0.50 -6.70
C LYS A 379 20.25 2.04 -6.67
N PRO A 380 20.01 2.70 -7.82
CA PRO A 380 19.87 4.15 -7.85
C PRO A 380 18.79 4.64 -6.88
N ALA A 381 19.21 5.43 -5.91
CA ALA A 381 18.35 6.05 -4.90
C ALA A 381 19.07 7.26 -4.29
N TYR A 382 18.34 8.23 -3.77
CA TYR A 382 18.95 9.36 -3.08
C TYR A 382 18.25 9.60 -1.74
N PHE A 383 18.97 10.15 -0.76
CA PHE A 383 18.52 10.16 0.63
C PHE A 383 18.47 11.59 1.18
N GLN A 384 17.49 11.87 2.01
CA GLN A 384 17.22 13.21 2.52
C GLN A 384 18.28 13.66 3.54
N ASP A 385 19.28 14.38 3.03
CA ASP A 385 20.28 15.18 3.76
C ASP A 385 20.68 14.62 5.14
N SER A 386 20.78 15.47 6.15
CA SER A 386 21.12 15.11 7.53
C SER A 386 20.03 14.29 8.25
N ASN A 387 18.87 14.06 7.63
CA ASN A 387 17.81 13.26 8.23
C ASN A 387 18.02 11.76 8.00
N ILE A 388 18.75 11.38 6.95
CA ILE A 388 19.16 10.00 6.66
C ILE A 388 20.66 10.01 6.43
N VAL A 389 21.40 9.43 7.37
CA VAL A 389 22.86 9.34 7.33
C VAL A 389 23.26 7.90 7.02
N TRP A 390 24.53 7.66 6.65
CA TRP A 390 25.07 6.30 6.62
C TRP A 390 26.41 6.22 7.33
N LEU A 391 26.76 5.00 7.72
CA LEU A 391 28.01 4.66 8.37
C LEU A 391 28.99 4.10 7.33
N ASP A 392 30.06 4.85 7.07
CA ASP A 392 31.20 4.41 6.26
C ASP A 392 32.22 3.76 7.21
N SER A 393 32.05 2.46 7.42
CA SER A 393 32.73 1.67 8.46
C SER A 393 34.06 1.09 8.00
N ASN A 394 34.99 0.93 8.94
CA ASN A 394 36.20 0.13 8.71
C ASN A 394 35.87 -1.36 8.76
N GLU A 395 35.75 -1.98 7.59
CA GLU A 395 35.38 -3.39 7.43
C GLU A 395 36.43 -4.38 7.99
N ASN A 396 37.64 -3.91 8.33
CA ASN A 396 38.64 -4.72 9.06
C ASN A 396 38.33 -4.84 10.57
N ILE A 397 37.35 -4.09 11.07
CA ILE A 397 36.94 -4.09 12.48
C ILE A 397 35.49 -4.57 12.60
N ILE A 398 34.61 -4.12 11.71
CA ILE A 398 33.19 -4.41 11.79
C ILE A 398 32.57 -4.76 10.44
N ASN A 399 31.86 -5.89 10.40
CA ASN A 399 31.05 -6.28 9.26
C ASN A 399 29.77 -5.41 9.21
N ASN A 400 29.44 -4.86 8.03
CA ASN A 400 28.28 -3.97 7.89
C ASN A 400 26.93 -4.66 8.19
N LEU A 401 26.79 -5.96 7.91
CA LEU A 401 25.58 -6.72 8.25
C LEU A 401 25.49 -6.94 9.77
N PHE A 402 26.62 -7.18 10.44
CA PHE A 402 26.67 -7.22 11.91
C PHE A 402 26.28 -5.88 12.51
N LEU A 403 26.87 -4.78 12.01
CA LEU A 403 26.53 -3.42 12.42
C LEU A 403 25.03 -3.12 12.25
N TYR A 404 24.42 -3.54 11.14
CA TYR A 404 23.00 -3.38 10.88
C TYR A 404 22.12 -3.99 11.98
N TYR A 405 22.43 -5.21 12.44
CA TYR A 405 21.67 -5.86 13.51
C TYR A 405 22.03 -5.31 14.90
N ALA A 406 23.30 -5.02 15.17
CA ALA A 406 23.74 -4.43 16.44
C ALA A 406 23.08 -3.07 16.70
N LEU A 407 22.84 -2.27 15.66
CA LEU A 407 22.15 -0.98 15.78
C LEU A 407 20.65 -1.11 16.09
N GLN A 408 20.02 -2.26 15.83
CA GLN A 408 18.61 -2.49 16.14
C GLN A 408 18.36 -2.73 17.63
N THR A 409 19.39 -3.07 18.41
CA THR A 409 19.28 -3.24 19.87
C THR A 409 19.50 -1.94 20.64
N VAL A 410 19.91 -0.87 19.95
CA VAL A 410 20.19 0.43 20.58
C VAL A 410 18.89 1.10 21.03
N ASP A 411 18.86 1.53 22.29
CA ASP A 411 17.82 2.43 22.79
C ASP A 411 18.10 3.87 22.34
N TRP A 412 17.62 4.19 21.15
CA TRP A 412 17.83 5.48 20.48
C TRP A 412 17.29 6.69 21.24
N LYS A 413 16.35 6.50 22.18
CA LYS A 413 15.81 7.59 23.00
C LYS A 413 16.90 8.23 23.86
N LYS A 414 17.83 7.42 24.38
CA LYS A 414 18.98 7.88 25.20
C LYS A 414 19.91 8.84 24.48
N TYR A 415 19.93 8.79 23.14
CA TYR A 415 20.84 9.57 22.29
C TYR A 415 20.12 10.68 21.52
N SER A 416 18.83 10.88 21.77
CA SER A 416 17.99 11.85 21.07
C SER A 416 17.83 13.16 21.85
N THR A 417 17.44 14.22 21.15
CA THR A 417 17.09 15.50 21.77
C THR A 417 15.78 15.41 22.55
N GLU A 418 15.79 15.82 23.83
CA GLU A 418 14.57 15.91 24.65
C GLU A 418 13.72 17.14 24.27
N GLY A 419 12.38 17.00 24.27
CA GLY A 419 11.43 18.11 24.22
C GLY A 419 11.15 18.76 22.86
N SER A 420 11.75 18.30 21.75
CA SER A 420 11.46 18.83 20.40
C SER A 420 10.20 18.22 19.78
N VAL A 421 9.48 18.99 18.94
CA VAL A 421 8.31 18.51 18.17
C VAL A 421 8.66 17.32 17.26
N ILE A 422 9.90 17.25 16.78
CA ILE A 422 10.46 16.10 16.07
C ILE A 422 11.77 15.69 16.77
N PRO A 423 11.82 14.50 17.40
CA PRO A 423 13.04 13.97 17.99
C PRO A 423 14.15 13.83 16.93
N ARG A 424 15.39 14.13 17.32
CA ARG A 424 16.55 14.06 16.42
C ARG A 424 17.77 13.47 17.11
N ILE A 425 18.61 12.78 16.33
CA ILE A 425 19.96 12.35 16.72
C ILE A 425 20.95 13.15 15.89
N TYR A 426 21.76 13.99 16.52
CA TYR A 426 22.86 14.69 15.83
C TYR A 426 24.06 13.77 15.67
N ASN A 427 24.94 14.05 14.70
CA ASN A 427 26.12 13.23 14.41
C ASN A 427 27.00 13.01 15.65
N ASN A 428 27.15 14.01 16.53
CA ASN A 428 27.91 13.85 17.77
C ASN A 428 27.26 12.83 18.72
N ASN A 429 25.93 12.83 18.83
CA ASN A 429 25.19 11.87 19.65
C ASN A 429 25.26 10.47 19.03
N LEU A 430 25.02 10.35 17.72
CA LEU A 430 25.14 9.09 16.99
C LEU A 430 26.55 8.51 17.13
N GLY A 431 27.56 9.35 17.01
CA GLY A 431 28.96 8.98 17.13
C GLY A 431 29.36 8.47 18.51
N ASN A 432 28.64 8.86 19.56
CA ASN A 432 28.83 8.42 20.94
C ASN A 432 28.03 7.16 21.31
N VAL A 433 27.20 6.62 20.40
CA VAL A 433 26.50 5.36 20.62
C VAL A 433 27.52 4.25 20.75
N GLU A 434 27.42 3.47 21.83
CA GLU A 434 28.31 2.34 22.10
C GLU A 434 27.64 1.01 21.77
N ILE A 435 28.28 0.20 20.94
CA ILE A 435 27.82 -1.15 20.57
C ILE A 435 28.86 -2.21 20.91
N PRO A 436 28.46 -3.43 21.29
CA PRO A 436 29.39 -4.55 21.48
C PRO A 436 29.92 -5.02 20.12
N VAL A 437 31.25 -5.09 19.97
CA VAL A 437 31.90 -5.56 18.75
C VAL A 437 32.87 -6.69 19.08
N PRO A 438 32.53 -7.96 18.78
CA PRO A 438 33.45 -9.08 18.93
C PRO A 438 34.46 -9.10 17.77
N ASP A 439 35.40 -10.05 17.77
CA ASP A 439 36.30 -10.24 16.63
C ASP A 439 35.53 -10.60 15.34
N LEU A 440 36.16 -10.35 14.18
CA LEU A 440 35.52 -10.56 12.87
C LEU A 440 35.04 -12.00 12.67
N ALA A 441 35.80 -13.00 13.14
CA ALA A 441 35.42 -14.41 12.99
C ALA A 441 34.12 -14.72 13.75
N THR A 442 33.96 -14.16 14.94
CA THR A 442 32.74 -14.26 15.74
C THR A 442 31.58 -13.50 15.08
N GLN A 443 31.84 -12.30 14.54
CA GLN A 443 30.83 -11.55 13.78
C GLN A 443 30.31 -12.36 12.58
N GLU A 444 31.20 -12.97 11.80
CA GLU A 444 30.84 -13.82 10.65
C GLU A 444 30.00 -15.02 11.07
N LYS A 445 30.36 -15.69 12.17
CA LYS A 445 29.57 -16.80 12.71
C LYS A 445 28.16 -16.38 13.09
N ILE A 446 28.03 -15.26 13.82
CA ILE A 446 26.73 -14.68 14.20
C ILE A 446 25.91 -14.36 12.95
N ILE A 447 26.53 -13.73 11.96
CA ILE A 447 25.85 -13.37 10.72
C ILE A 447 25.43 -14.58 9.90
N SER A 448 26.20 -15.66 9.90
CA SER A 448 25.80 -16.92 9.28
C SER A 448 24.53 -17.47 9.94
N GLU A 449 24.49 -17.54 11.28
CA GLU A 449 23.31 -18.01 12.03
C GLU A 449 22.09 -17.11 11.78
N VAL A 450 22.26 -15.80 11.81
CA VAL A 450 21.17 -14.83 11.54
C VAL A 450 20.67 -14.98 10.10
N SER A 451 21.56 -15.18 9.13
CA SER A 451 21.18 -15.36 7.73
C SER A 451 20.34 -16.63 7.52
N GLU A 452 20.64 -17.72 8.23
CA GLU A 452 19.82 -18.94 8.21
C GLU A 452 18.42 -18.72 8.80
N ILE A 453 18.34 -17.93 9.88
CA ILE A 453 17.06 -17.59 10.52
C ILE A 453 16.23 -16.68 9.59
N GLU A 454 16.85 -15.67 8.99
CA GLU A 454 16.19 -14.77 8.03
C GLU A 454 15.70 -15.50 6.79
N ALA A 455 16.43 -16.51 6.29
CA ALA A 455 15.96 -17.36 5.19
C ALA A 455 14.66 -18.10 5.56
N LYS A 456 14.56 -18.63 6.79
CA LYS A 456 13.33 -19.27 7.30
C LYS A 456 12.19 -18.27 7.45
N ILE A 457 12.48 -17.05 7.92
CA ILE A 457 11.48 -15.97 8.00
C ILE A 457 10.95 -15.64 6.60
N ALA A 458 11.83 -15.47 5.62
CA ALA A 458 11.45 -15.15 4.25
C ALA A 458 10.57 -16.24 3.62
N GLU A 459 10.91 -17.52 3.82
CA GLU A 459 10.09 -18.66 3.37
C GLU A 459 8.68 -18.62 3.98
N LEU A 460 8.57 -18.44 5.29
CA LEU A 460 7.28 -18.35 5.99
C LEU A 460 6.47 -17.13 5.52
N GLN A 461 7.11 -15.99 5.27
CA GLN A 461 6.45 -14.80 4.74
C GLN A 461 5.87 -15.04 3.33
N THR A 462 6.60 -15.76 2.47
CA THR A 462 6.09 -16.16 1.15
C THR A 462 4.88 -17.08 1.29
N GLN A 463 4.94 -18.10 2.15
CA GLN A 463 3.81 -19.01 2.39
C GLN A 463 2.55 -18.27 2.87
N MET A 464 2.72 -17.25 3.72
CA MET A 464 1.63 -16.41 4.23
C MET A 464 0.99 -15.53 3.13
N ALA A 465 1.77 -15.02 2.18
CA ALA A 465 1.27 -14.15 1.10
C ALA A 465 0.27 -14.87 0.17
N ASP A 466 0.40 -16.19 0.01
CA ASP A 466 -0.46 -16.99 -0.88
C ASP A 466 -1.82 -17.35 -0.27
N THR A 467 -2.08 -17.00 0.99
CA THR A 467 -3.27 -17.40 1.75
C THR A 467 -4.59 -17.00 1.09
N GLU A 468 -4.72 -15.76 0.61
CA GLU A 468 -5.95 -15.30 -0.06
C GLU A 468 -6.19 -16.06 -1.37
N ALA A 469 -5.13 -16.34 -2.13
CA ALA A 469 -5.21 -17.09 -3.39
C ALA A 469 -5.62 -18.56 -3.16
N LYS A 470 -5.06 -19.21 -2.12
CA LYS A 470 -5.44 -20.58 -1.73
C LYS A 470 -6.92 -20.67 -1.31
N LYS A 471 -7.40 -19.72 -0.50
CA LYS A 471 -8.83 -19.64 -0.12
C LYS A 471 -9.74 -19.43 -1.33
N LYS A 472 -9.34 -18.58 -2.27
CA LYS A 472 -10.06 -18.39 -3.53
C LYS A 472 -10.12 -19.68 -4.36
N ALA A 473 -9.03 -20.44 -4.40
CA ALA A 473 -9.00 -21.73 -5.10
C ALA A 473 -9.98 -22.75 -4.48
N ILE A 474 -10.05 -22.84 -3.14
CA ILE A 474 -11.06 -23.66 -2.44
C ILE A 474 -12.47 -23.21 -2.84
N LEU A 475 -12.76 -21.92 -2.75
CA LEU A 475 -14.07 -21.39 -3.13
C LEU A 475 -14.43 -21.78 -4.56
N ASN A 476 -13.49 -21.62 -5.51
CA ASN A 476 -13.71 -22.00 -6.90
C ASN A 476 -13.95 -23.50 -7.06
N GLN A 477 -13.17 -24.37 -6.41
CA GLN A 477 -13.37 -25.82 -6.45
C GLN A 477 -14.78 -26.22 -5.98
N TYR A 478 -15.27 -25.57 -4.93
CA TYR A 478 -16.57 -25.91 -4.38
C TYR A 478 -17.72 -25.25 -5.12
N LEU A 479 -17.56 -24.03 -5.65
CA LEU A 479 -18.67 -23.21 -6.17
C LEU A 479 -18.79 -23.20 -7.70
N LEU A 480 -17.68 -23.40 -8.43
CA LEU A 480 -17.68 -23.66 -9.88
C LEU A 480 -17.94 -25.15 -10.12
#